data_AF-A0A3D5Q4P7-F1
#
_entry.id   AF-A0A3D5Q4P7-F1
#
_cell.length_a   1.000
_cell.length_b   1.000
_cell.length_c   1.000
_cell.angle_alpha   90.00
_cell.angle_beta   90.00
_cell.angle_gamma   90.00
#
_symmetry.space_group_name_H-M   'P 1'
#
loop_
_entity.id
_entity.type
_entity.pdbx_description
1 polymer ?
#
loop_
_entity_poly.entity_id
_entity_poly.type
_entity_poly.pdbx_seq_one_letter_code
_entity_poly.pdbx_strand_id
1 'polypeptide(L)'
;RLAVVGAGPAGLAFATVAAERGHQVTLFESDDKIGGQFNVAKRIPGKEEFHETLRYFRVMLEKHGVDVRLNTRVSAEELSGGEFDEVILATGVSPRTPDIEGIDHPMVMGYLDALLDRKPVGQKVAVIGAGGIGFDVSEYIVHKGTPASLDKEHFMREWGVDLTVEHPGGVQGVKPEVPEPARE
;
A
#
# COMPACT_ATOMS: atom_id res chain seq x y z
N ARG A 1 9.16 12.87 25.94
CA ARG A 1 8.02 13.05 25.02
C ARG A 1 8.55 13.07 23.61
N LEU A 2 8.08 12.19 22.74
CA LEU A 2 8.55 12.02 21.38
C LEU A 2 7.44 12.42 20.41
N ALA A 3 7.77 13.21 19.39
CA ALA A 3 6.88 13.48 18.27
C ALA A 3 7.26 12.62 17.06
N VAL A 4 6.30 11.96 16.45
CA VAL A 4 6.48 11.18 15.22
C VAL A 4 5.61 11.79 14.13
N VAL A 5 6.22 12.20 13.02
CA VAL A 5 5.52 12.88 11.92
C VAL A 5 5.36 11.92 10.74
N GLY A 6 4.13 11.44 10.54
CA GLY A 6 3.74 10.50 9.49
C GLY A 6 3.40 9.12 10.05
N ALA A 7 2.16 8.66 9.86
CA ALA A 7 1.68 7.35 10.26
C ALA A 7 1.78 6.31 9.13
N GLY A 8 2.83 6.40 8.31
CA GLY A 8 3.27 5.32 7.43
C GLY A 8 3.98 4.20 8.21
N PRO A 9 4.37 3.09 7.56
CA PRO A 9 4.96 1.93 8.24
C PRO A 9 6.18 2.26 9.11
N ALA A 10 7.02 3.22 8.68
CA ALA A 10 8.17 3.67 9.48
C ALA A 10 7.75 4.35 10.79
N GLY A 11 6.81 5.30 10.73
CA GLY A 11 6.31 6.00 11.91
C GLY A 11 5.49 5.09 12.83
N LEU A 12 4.69 4.18 12.26
CA LEU A 12 3.95 3.17 13.01
C LEU A 12 4.87 2.25 13.80
N ALA A 13 5.90 1.70 13.15
CA ALA A 13 6.87 0.83 13.81
C ALA A 13 7.60 1.55 14.95
N PHE A 14 8.09 2.77 14.69
CA PHE A 14 8.76 3.56 15.72
C PHE A 14 7.82 3.88 16.90
N ALA A 15 6.63 4.40 16.62
CA ALA A 15 5.68 4.85 17.64
C ALA A 15 5.26 3.70 18.55
N THR A 16 4.93 2.53 17.97
CA THR A 16 4.58 1.34 18.73
C THR A 16 5.72 0.88 19.64
N VAL A 17 6.94 0.73 19.10
CA VAL A 17 8.09 0.22 19.88
C VAL A 17 8.53 1.22 20.95
N ALA A 18 8.55 2.52 20.64
CA ALA A 18 8.91 3.54 21.62
C ALA A 18 7.90 3.60 22.78
N ALA A 19 6.60 3.52 22.48
CA ALA A 19 5.56 3.49 23.51
C ALA A 19 5.60 2.20 24.34
N GLU A 20 5.84 1.04 23.71
CA GLU A 20 6.06 -0.23 24.41
C GLU A 20 7.22 -0.15 25.42
N ARG A 21 8.26 0.62 25.10
CA ARG A 21 9.42 0.86 25.97
C ARG A 21 9.19 1.92 27.05
N GLY A 22 7.99 2.51 27.13
CA GLY A 22 7.59 3.46 28.16
C GLY A 22 7.77 4.93 27.79
N HIS A 23 8.10 5.27 26.54
CA HIS A 23 8.12 6.66 26.09
C HIS A 23 6.70 7.19 25.87
N GLN A 24 6.48 8.47 26.20
CA GLN A 24 5.26 9.17 25.78
C GLN A 24 5.41 9.60 24.32
N VAL A 25 4.57 9.05 23.45
CA VAL A 25 4.62 9.26 21.99
C VAL A 25 3.36 9.95 21.52
N THR A 26 3.53 11.03 20.75
CA THR A 26 2.48 11.61 19.91
C THR A 26 2.80 11.33 18.44
N LEU A 27 1.87 10.67 17.75
CA LEU A 27 1.98 10.31 16.34
C LEU A 27 1.03 11.19 15.52
N PHE A 28 1.58 11.99 14.61
CA PHE A 28 0.83 12.87 13.73
C PHE A 28 0.67 12.27 12.33
N GLU A 29 -0.52 12.40 11.76
CA GLU A 29 -0.82 12.01 10.38
C GLU A 29 -1.71 13.08 9.73
N SER A 30 -1.36 13.47 8.51
CA SER A 30 -2.12 14.45 7.74
C SER A 30 -3.43 13.90 7.18
N ASP A 31 -3.50 12.59 6.92
CA ASP A 31 -4.71 11.92 6.45
C ASP A 31 -5.68 11.55 7.59
N ASP A 32 -6.89 11.14 7.22
CA ASP A 32 -7.96 10.69 8.12
C ASP A 32 -7.75 9.27 8.68
N LYS A 33 -6.66 8.60 8.30
CA LYS A 33 -6.32 7.23 8.73
C LYS A 33 -4.82 7.00 8.71
N ILE A 34 -4.37 6.08 9.57
CA ILE A 34 -2.99 5.59 9.52
C ILE A 34 -2.73 4.73 8.27
N GLY A 35 -1.46 4.57 7.92
CA GLY A 35 -0.97 3.56 6.98
C GLY A 35 -0.11 4.11 5.85
N GLY A 36 -0.20 5.41 5.54
CA GLY A 36 0.54 6.01 4.43
C GLY A 36 0.40 5.17 3.14
N GLN A 37 1.53 4.85 2.51
CA GLN A 37 1.55 4.07 1.25
C GLN A 37 0.97 2.65 1.38
N PHE A 38 0.83 2.07 2.58
CA PHE A 38 0.14 0.78 2.74
C PHE A 38 -1.36 0.88 2.41
N ASN A 39 -1.96 2.06 2.53
CA ASN A 39 -3.35 2.28 2.07
C ASN A 39 -3.49 2.21 0.55
N VAL A 40 -2.41 2.46 -0.19
CA VAL A 40 -2.34 2.24 -1.63
C VAL A 40 -2.01 0.78 -1.92
N ALA A 41 -0.98 0.23 -1.27
CA ALA A 41 -0.50 -1.14 -1.52
C ALA A 41 -1.57 -2.21 -1.25
N LYS A 42 -2.41 -2.05 -0.23
CA LYS A 42 -3.47 -3.02 0.10
C LYS A 42 -4.58 -3.13 -0.95
N ARG A 43 -4.60 -2.20 -1.93
CA ARG A 43 -5.57 -2.22 -3.05
C ARG A 43 -5.10 -3.08 -4.22
N ILE A 44 -3.82 -3.47 -4.24
CA ILE A 44 -3.26 -4.28 -5.31
C ILE A 44 -3.77 -5.71 -5.15
N PRO A 45 -4.33 -6.34 -6.21
CA PRO A 45 -4.71 -7.75 -6.18
C PRO A 45 -3.56 -8.63 -5.68
N GLY A 46 -3.83 -9.52 -4.74
CA GLY A 46 -2.82 -10.37 -4.11
C GLY A 46 -2.05 -9.72 -2.95
N LYS A 47 -2.35 -8.47 -2.59
CA LYS A 47 -1.71 -7.74 -1.47
C LYS A 47 -2.71 -7.34 -0.38
N GLU A 48 -3.85 -8.02 -0.31
CA GLU A 48 -4.92 -7.75 0.65
C GLU A 48 -4.43 -7.90 2.10
N GLU A 49 -3.42 -8.73 2.34
CA GLU A 49 -2.81 -8.97 3.66
C GLU A 49 -2.25 -7.69 4.31
N PHE A 50 -1.98 -6.61 3.55
CA PHE A 50 -1.62 -5.32 4.16
C PHE A 50 -2.72 -4.73 5.03
N HIS A 51 -3.98 -5.15 4.87
CA HIS A 51 -5.05 -4.85 5.82
C HIS A 51 -4.71 -5.34 7.23
N GLU A 52 -4.11 -6.52 7.35
CA GLU A 52 -3.75 -7.12 8.64
C GLU A 52 -2.59 -6.38 9.31
N THR A 53 -1.63 -5.89 8.52
CA THR A 53 -0.54 -5.07 9.08
C THR A 53 -1.08 -3.76 9.65
N LEU A 54 -2.03 -3.12 8.96
CA LEU A 54 -2.68 -1.90 9.48
C LEU A 54 -3.58 -2.19 10.68
N ARG A 55 -4.25 -3.34 10.72
CA ARG A 55 -5.02 -3.80 11.88
C ARG A 55 -4.10 -4.01 13.08
N TYR A 56 -2.96 -4.69 12.89
CA TYR A 56 -1.94 -4.89 13.92
C TYR A 56 -1.50 -3.56 14.52
N PHE A 57 -1.07 -2.61 13.68
CA PHE A 57 -0.59 -1.32 14.19
C PHE A 57 -1.68 -0.54 14.90
N ARG A 58 -2.92 -0.54 14.40
CA ARG A 58 -4.05 0.11 15.09
C ARG A 58 -4.21 -0.42 16.52
N VAL A 59 -4.22 -1.74 16.68
CA VAL A 59 -4.34 -2.40 17.99
C VAL A 59 -3.13 -2.08 18.87
N MET A 60 -1.93 -2.07 18.32
CA MET A 60 -0.72 -1.83 19.10
C MET A 60 -0.56 -0.38 19.55
N LEU A 61 -0.95 0.59 18.72
CA LEU A 61 -0.99 2.01 19.11
C LEU A 61 -1.94 2.23 20.29
N GLU A 62 -3.13 1.63 20.24
CA GLU A 62 -4.10 1.68 21.34
C GLU A 62 -3.57 0.99 22.60
N LYS A 63 -3.07 -0.25 22.45
CA LYS A 63 -2.51 -1.05 23.55
C LYS A 63 -1.39 -0.33 24.30
N HIS A 64 -0.55 0.42 23.60
CA HIS A 64 0.58 1.14 24.18
C HIS A 64 0.28 2.62 24.47
N GLY A 65 -0.96 3.08 24.29
CA GLY A 65 -1.39 4.42 24.65
C GLY A 65 -0.72 5.54 23.86
N VAL A 66 -0.44 5.31 22.57
CA VAL A 66 0.09 6.37 21.67
C VAL A 66 -0.98 7.44 21.44
N ASP A 67 -0.64 8.72 21.61
CA ASP A 67 -1.51 9.85 21.24
C ASP A 67 -1.50 10.03 19.72
N VAL A 68 -2.49 9.45 19.04
CA VAL A 68 -2.60 9.49 17.58
C VAL A 68 -3.46 10.68 17.14
N ARG A 69 -2.86 11.59 16.38
CA ARG A 69 -3.51 12.79 15.84
C ARG A 69 -3.60 12.72 14.32
N LEU A 70 -4.76 12.23 13.86
CA LEU A 70 -5.12 12.18 12.44
C LEU A 70 -5.58 13.58 11.96
N ASN A 71 -5.68 13.77 10.64
CA ASN A 71 -6.03 15.05 10.01
C ASN A 71 -5.17 16.23 10.50
N THR A 72 -3.92 15.96 10.90
CA THR A 72 -3.03 16.92 11.53
C THR A 72 -1.71 16.98 10.74
N ARG A 73 -1.62 17.95 9.83
CA ARG A 73 -0.36 18.28 9.16
C ARG A 73 0.46 19.20 10.06
N VAL A 74 1.69 18.80 10.35
CA VAL A 74 2.56 19.51 11.28
C VAL A 74 3.70 20.21 10.55
N SER A 75 3.95 21.47 10.92
CA SER A 75 5.08 22.30 10.49
C SER A 75 6.28 22.20 11.44
N ALA A 76 7.44 22.69 10.99
CA ALA A 76 8.64 22.70 11.84
C ALA A 76 8.46 23.64 13.05
N GLU A 77 7.76 24.76 12.85
CA GLU A 77 7.46 25.76 13.86
C GLU A 77 6.62 25.16 15.00
N GLU A 78 5.58 24.38 14.67
CA GLU A 78 4.73 23.70 15.64
C GLU A 78 5.49 22.67 16.50
N LEU A 79 6.58 22.09 15.98
CA LEU A 79 7.41 21.12 16.70
C LEU A 79 8.51 21.78 17.55
N SER A 80 8.84 23.04 17.26
CA SER A 80 9.97 23.76 17.86
C SER A 80 9.68 24.35 19.25
N GLY A 81 8.44 24.27 19.74
CA GLY A 81 7.99 24.90 20.99
C GLY A 81 8.50 24.28 22.31
N GLY A 82 9.42 23.32 22.25
CA GLY A 82 9.98 22.65 23.45
C GLY A 82 9.05 21.63 24.11
N GLU A 83 7.92 21.29 23.47
CA GLU A 83 7.00 20.26 23.97
C GLU A 83 7.53 18.83 23.78
N PHE A 84 8.44 18.61 22.84
CA PHE A 84 9.00 17.32 22.54
C PHE A 84 10.51 17.33 22.78
N ASP A 85 11.03 16.24 23.34
CA ASP A 85 12.46 16.07 23.57
C ASP A 85 13.18 15.67 22.26
N GLU A 86 12.51 14.87 21.43
CA GLU A 86 13.00 14.44 20.12
C GLU A 86 11.86 14.38 19.08
N VAL A 87 12.21 14.61 17.82
CA VAL A 87 11.30 14.59 16.67
C VAL A 87 11.77 13.54 15.66
N ILE A 88 10.86 12.65 15.28
CA ILE A 88 11.08 11.57 14.34
C ILE A 88 10.32 11.88 13.06
N LEU A 89 11.07 12.15 11.99
CA LEU A 89 10.50 12.40 10.67
C LEU A 89 10.28 11.08 9.91
N ALA A 90 9.02 10.73 9.69
CA ALA A 90 8.59 9.56 8.94
C ALA A 90 7.58 9.94 7.83
N THR A 91 7.84 11.09 7.18
CA THR A 91 6.90 11.80 6.29
C THR A 91 6.70 11.15 4.90
N GLY A 92 7.35 10.02 4.64
CA GLY A 92 7.17 9.25 3.41
C GLY A 92 7.96 9.81 2.22
N VAL A 93 7.35 9.74 1.04
CA VAL A 93 7.99 10.06 -0.25
C VAL A 93 7.03 10.81 -1.16
N SER A 94 7.58 11.55 -2.12
CA SER A 94 6.82 12.14 -3.23
C SER A 94 7.15 11.40 -4.53
N PRO A 95 6.16 11.10 -5.40
CA PRO A 95 6.43 10.54 -6.72
C PRO A 95 7.41 11.40 -7.52
N ARG A 96 8.35 10.75 -8.21
CA ARG A 96 9.29 11.44 -9.11
C ARG A 96 8.62 11.70 -10.46
N THR A 97 8.72 12.93 -10.94
CA THR A 97 8.43 13.27 -12.34
C THR A 97 9.72 13.12 -13.17
N PRO A 98 9.79 12.22 -14.14
CA PRO A 98 10.96 12.07 -15.00
C PRO A 98 11.04 13.21 -16.01
N ASP A 99 12.26 13.59 -16.39
CA ASP A 99 12.52 14.58 -17.43
C ASP A 99 12.41 13.92 -18.82
N ILE A 100 11.18 13.91 -19.35
CA ILE A 100 10.83 13.33 -20.65
C ILE A 100 10.09 14.42 -21.44
N GLU A 101 10.47 14.62 -22.70
CA GLU A 101 9.73 15.53 -23.57
C GLU A 101 8.26 15.10 -23.67
N GLY A 102 7.35 16.03 -23.39
CA GLY A 102 5.91 15.75 -23.36
C GLY A 102 5.39 15.16 -22.05
N ILE A 103 6.15 15.23 -20.93
CA ILE A 103 5.71 14.73 -19.62
C ILE A 103 4.40 15.37 -19.12
N ASP A 104 4.07 16.58 -19.58
CA ASP A 104 2.83 17.27 -19.25
C ASP A 104 1.66 16.95 -20.21
N HIS A 105 1.84 16.02 -21.16
CA HIS A 105 0.80 15.64 -22.10
C HIS A 105 -0.43 15.07 -21.34
N PRO A 106 -1.69 15.35 -21.74
CA PRO A 106 -2.88 14.90 -21.01
C PRO A 106 -3.04 13.39 -20.81
N MET A 107 -2.29 12.56 -21.56
CA MET A 107 -2.26 11.11 -21.42
C MET A 107 -1.34 10.64 -20.28
N VAL A 108 -0.45 11.49 -19.79
CA VAL A 108 0.46 11.14 -18.70
C VAL A 108 -0.30 11.12 -17.39
N MET A 109 -0.14 10.03 -16.65
CA MET A 109 -0.80 9.78 -15.38
C MET A 109 0.21 9.27 -14.35
N GLY A 110 0.18 9.84 -13.15
CA GLY A 110 0.95 9.30 -12.03
C GLY A 110 0.33 8.02 -11.48
N TYR A 111 1.15 7.11 -10.93
CA TYR A 111 0.64 5.85 -10.40
C TYR A 111 -0.43 6.01 -9.32
N LEU A 112 -0.34 7.07 -8.48
CA LEU A 112 -1.36 7.36 -7.48
C LEU A 112 -2.71 7.73 -8.11
N ASP A 113 -2.72 8.37 -9.27
CA ASP A 113 -3.97 8.70 -9.96
C ASP A 113 -4.66 7.43 -10.49
N ALA A 114 -3.88 6.48 -11.01
CA ALA A 114 -4.37 5.20 -11.47
C ALA A 114 -4.86 4.33 -10.30
N LEU A 115 -4.02 4.11 -9.28
CA LEU A 115 -4.32 3.21 -8.15
C LEU A 115 -5.38 3.76 -7.21
N LEU A 116 -5.61 5.08 -7.18
CA LEU A 116 -6.66 5.70 -6.37
C LEU A 116 -7.90 6.08 -7.19
N ASP A 117 -7.99 5.62 -8.43
CA ASP A 117 -9.07 5.90 -9.39
C ASP A 117 -9.41 7.40 -9.53
N ARG A 118 -8.39 8.26 -9.39
CA ARG A 118 -8.56 9.72 -9.54
C ARG A 118 -8.74 10.12 -11.01
N LYS A 119 -8.27 9.29 -11.93
CA LYS A 119 -8.38 9.46 -13.37
C LYS A 119 -8.70 8.13 -14.04
N PRO A 120 -9.52 8.12 -15.11
CA PRO A 120 -9.82 6.90 -15.84
C PRO A 120 -8.60 6.40 -16.62
N VAL A 121 -8.31 5.11 -16.51
CA VAL A 121 -7.24 4.44 -17.27
C VAL A 121 -7.83 3.88 -18.57
N GLY A 122 -7.15 4.14 -19.70
CA GLY A 122 -7.58 3.70 -21.04
C GLY A 122 -7.41 2.21 -21.31
N GLN A 123 -7.71 1.79 -22.55
CA GLN A 123 -7.63 0.39 -23.02
C GLN A 123 -6.23 -0.04 -23.48
N LYS A 124 -5.34 0.91 -23.79
CA LYS A 124 -3.95 0.64 -24.16
C LYS A 124 -3.04 1.50 -23.29
N VAL A 125 -2.15 0.88 -22.52
CA VAL A 125 -1.36 1.57 -21.50
C VAL A 125 0.12 1.26 -21.64
N ALA A 126 0.95 2.30 -21.70
CA ALA A 126 2.39 2.16 -21.56
C ALA A 126 2.81 2.52 -20.13
N VAL A 127 3.42 1.58 -19.42
CA VAL A 127 3.95 1.80 -18.05
C VAL A 127 5.43 2.15 -18.11
N ILE A 128 5.79 3.35 -17.67
CA ILE A 128 7.18 3.81 -17.60
C ILE A 128 7.74 3.57 -16.19
N GLY A 129 8.56 2.52 -16.07
CA GLY A 129 9.20 2.07 -14.84
C GLY A 129 8.80 0.65 -14.46
N ALA A 130 9.78 -0.25 -14.35
CA ALA A 130 9.57 -1.69 -14.13
C ALA A 130 9.95 -2.17 -12.72
N GLY A 131 10.05 -1.25 -11.75
CA GLY A 131 10.25 -1.59 -10.34
C GLY A 131 8.96 -2.12 -9.69
N GLY A 132 8.99 -2.42 -8.40
CA GLY A 132 7.85 -3.01 -7.69
C GLY A 132 6.52 -2.25 -7.86
N ILE A 133 6.54 -0.91 -7.81
CA ILE A 133 5.34 -0.10 -8.06
C ILE A 133 4.86 -0.23 -9.51
N GLY A 134 5.75 -0.36 -10.48
CA GLY A 134 5.39 -0.56 -11.88
C GLY A 134 4.63 -1.87 -12.09
N PHE A 135 5.12 -2.95 -11.49
CA PHE A 135 4.42 -4.24 -11.47
C PHE A 135 3.08 -4.16 -10.75
N ASP A 136 3.01 -3.49 -9.59
CA ASP A 136 1.75 -3.31 -8.85
C ASP A 136 0.71 -2.54 -9.67
N VAL A 137 1.14 -1.49 -10.39
CA VAL A 137 0.27 -0.73 -11.28
C VAL A 137 -0.21 -1.62 -12.42
N SER A 138 0.70 -2.34 -13.09
CA SER A 138 0.35 -3.27 -14.16
C SER A 138 -0.65 -4.32 -13.69
N GLU A 139 -0.40 -4.96 -12.55
CA GLU A 139 -1.31 -5.93 -11.93
C GLU A 139 -2.69 -5.31 -11.68
N TYR A 140 -2.73 -4.17 -10.99
CA TYR A 140 -3.99 -3.49 -10.67
C TYR A 140 -4.81 -3.14 -11.92
N ILE A 141 -4.17 -2.60 -12.96
CA ILE A 141 -4.91 -2.12 -14.13
C ILE A 141 -5.39 -3.28 -15.03
N VAL A 142 -4.65 -4.39 -15.11
CA VAL A 142 -5.06 -5.55 -15.94
C VAL A 142 -6.03 -6.50 -15.22
N HIS A 143 -6.11 -6.43 -13.89
CA HIS A 143 -6.94 -7.33 -13.09
C HIS A 143 -8.44 -7.18 -13.37
N LYS A 144 -9.15 -8.32 -13.34
CA LYS A 144 -10.62 -8.38 -13.45
C LYS A 144 -11.22 -9.22 -12.34
N GLY A 145 -12.39 -8.80 -11.87
CA GLY A 145 -13.18 -9.58 -10.92
C GLY A 145 -12.49 -9.79 -9.58
N THR A 146 -12.92 -10.82 -8.86
CA THR A 146 -12.38 -11.15 -7.54
C THR A 146 -10.95 -11.68 -7.67
N PRO A 147 -9.97 -11.12 -6.94
CA PRO A 147 -8.61 -11.67 -6.88
C PRO A 147 -8.59 -13.14 -6.49
N ALA A 148 -7.82 -13.95 -7.21
CA ALA A 148 -7.63 -15.37 -6.88
C ALA A 148 -7.03 -15.56 -5.48
N SER A 149 -6.30 -14.57 -4.94
CA SER A 149 -5.79 -14.58 -3.55
C SER A 149 -6.89 -14.70 -2.49
N LEU A 150 -8.13 -14.33 -2.82
CA LEU A 150 -9.29 -14.39 -1.91
C LEU A 150 -10.22 -15.59 -2.18
N ASP A 151 -9.98 -16.35 -3.25
CA ASP A 151 -10.82 -17.46 -3.66
C ASP A 151 -9.95 -18.67 -4.02
N LYS A 152 -9.96 -19.67 -3.12
CA LYS A 152 -9.19 -20.90 -3.27
C LYS A 152 -9.53 -21.62 -4.57
N GLU A 153 -10.80 -21.72 -4.96
CA GLU A 153 -11.17 -22.47 -6.17
C GLU A 153 -10.74 -21.72 -7.43
N HIS A 154 -10.89 -20.40 -7.45
CA HIS A 154 -10.36 -19.55 -8.52
C HIS A 154 -8.84 -19.74 -8.66
N PHE A 155 -8.09 -19.61 -7.57
CA PHE A 155 -6.65 -19.83 -7.57
C PHE A 155 -6.27 -21.19 -8.16
N MET A 156 -6.94 -22.26 -7.74
CA MET A 156 -6.60 -23.60 -8.22
C MET A 156 -6.89 -23.76 -9.72
N ARG A 157 -7.99 -23.19 -10.24
CA ARG A 157 -8.28 -23.20 -11.69
C ARG A 157 -7.25 -22.38 -12.48
N GLU A 158 -6.91 -21.18 -12.01
CA GLU A 158 -5.95 -20.30 -12.68
C GLU A 158 -4.56 -20.95 -12.77
N TRP A 159 -4.15 -21.65 -11.71
CA TRP A 159 -2.85 -22.33 -11.65
C TRP A 159 -2.85 -23.76 -12.20
N GLY A 160 -3.99 -24.28 -12.66
CA GLY A 160 -4.09 -25.65 -13.18
C GLY A 160 -3.81 -26.70 -12.12
N VAL A 161 -4.36 -26.54 -10.93
CA VAL A 161 -4.23 -27.48 -9.81
C VAL A 161 -5.53 -28.26 -9.63
N ASP A 162 -5.40 -29.58 -9.70
CA ASP A 162 -6.45 -30.54 -9.41
C ASP A 162 -6.48 -30.91 -7.92
N LEU A 163 -7.54 -30.47 -7.24
CA LEU A 163 -7.78 -30.77 -5.83
C LEU A 163 -8.23 -32.21 -5.56
N THR A 164 -8.63 -32.97 -6.59
CA THR A 164 -9.03 -34.38 -6.44
C THR A 164 -7.82 -35.32 -6.35
N VAL A 165 -6.62 -34.83 -6.65
CA VAL A 165 -5.36 -35.60 -6.70
C VAL A 165 -5.44 -36.85 -7.58
N GLU A 166 -6.31 -36.82 -8.60
CA GLU A 166 -6.40 -37.88 -9.61
C GLU A 166 -5.18 -37.90 -10.54
N HIS A 167 -4.52 -36.75 -10.69
CA HIS A 167 -3.34 -36.58 -11.52
C HIS A 167 -2.05 -36.63 -10.69
N PRO A 168 -0.95 -37.22 -11.19
CA PRO A 168 0.35 -37.17 -10.52
C PRO A 168 0.76 -35.74 -10.19
N GLY A 169 1.04 -35.49 -8.92
CA GLY A 169 1.38 -34.16 -8.40
C GLY A 169 0.24 -33.14 -8.45
N GLY A 170 -0.99 -33.54 -8.79
CA GLY A 170 -2.15 -32.65 -8.86
C GLY A 170 -2.10 -31.62 -10.00
N VAL A 171 -1.20 -31.79 -10.97
CA VAL A 171 -0.99 -30.80 -12.06
C VAL A 171 -0.81 -31.44 -13.43
N GLN A 172 -0.47 -32.73 -13.51
CA GLN A 172 -0.20 -33.37 -14.78
C GLN A 172 -1.46 -33.46 -15.64
N GLY A 173 -1.46 -32.79 -16.80
CA GLY A 173 -2.59 -32.81 -17.74
C GLY A 173 -3.72 -31.84 -17.42
N VAL A 174 -3.63 -31.10 -16.30
CA VAL A 174 -4.57 -30.04 -15.94
C VAL A 174 -4.21 -28.78 -16.73
N LYS A 175 -5.20 -28.12 -17.34
CA LYS A 175 -5.00 -26.87 -18.08
C LYS A 175 -5.32 -25.67 -17.17
N PRO A 176 -4.41 -24.69 -17.05
CA PRO A 176 -4.70 -23.47 -16.31
C PRO A 176 -5.74 -22.60 -17.03
N GLU A 177 -6.59 -21.93 -16.25
CA GLU A 177 -7.55 -20.93 -16.72
C GLU A 177 -6.99 -19.52 -16.53
N VAL A 178 -6.23 -19.02 -17.50
CA VAL A 178 -5.63 -17.68 -17.42
C VAL A 178 -6.70 -16.61 -17.74
N PRO A 179 -6.97 -15.65 -16.83
CA PRO A 179 -7.94 -14.60 -17.10
C PRO A 179 -7.47 -13.66 -18.21
N GLU A 180 -8.41 -13.22 -19.07
CA GLU A 180 -8.12 -12.19 -20.05
C GLU A 180 -7.90 -10.83 -19.36
N PRO A 181 -6.84 -10.08 -19.70
CA PRO A 181 -6.55 -8.80 -19.06
C PRO A 181 -7.63 -7.74 -19.37
N ALA A 182 -7.81 -6.78 -18.46
CA ALA A 182 -8.76 -5.67 -18.61
C ALA A 182 -8.37 -4.64 -19.67
N ARG A 183 -7.10 -4.63 -20.05
CA ARG A 183 -6.52 -3.73 -21.03
C ARG A 183 -5.20 -4.29 -21.55
N GLU A 184 -4.74 -3.75 -22.66
CA GLU A 184 -3.42 -4.02 -23.25
C GLU A 184 -2.35 -3.07 -22.69
#